data_AF-A0A7W1DAG7-F1
#
_entry.id   AF-A0A7W1DAG7-F1
#
_cell.length_a   1.000
_cell.length_b   1.000
_cell.length_c   1.000
_cell.angle_alpha   90.00
_cell.angle_beta   90.00
_cell.angle_gamma   90.00
#
_symmetry.space_group_name_H-M   'P 1'
#
loop_
_entity.id
_entity.type
_entity.pdbx_description
1 polymer ?
#
loop_
_entity_poly.entity_id
_entity_poly.type
_entity_poly.pdbx_seq_one_letter_code
_entity_poly.pdbx_strand_id
1 'polypeptide(L)'
;MENARVGDIFSWNEVSEIHKVRNGIYQRDEQIISLLTDFGKINPCYPDYSGENKNTIFYTGAGRRGDQKLDVHNRAMFNAVESKHAVPLFNKLAVGRWEFLGFWQVFEGKYIFDEKQARMVWKFTLKRCQMPV
;
A
#
# COMPACT_ATOMS: atom_id res chain seq x y z
N MET A 1 -13.54 10.84 7.06
CA MET A 1 -13.39 9.96 5.86
C MET A 1 -14.72 9.45 5.29
N GLU A 2 -15.84 9.60 6.00
CA GLU A 2 -17.16 8.99 5.67
C GLU A 2 -17.74 9.39 4.29
N ASN A 3 -17.20 10.43 3.64
CA ASN A 3 -17.61 10.89 2.30
C ASN A 3 -16.45 10.97 1.29
N ALA A 4 -15.30 10.36 1.57
CA ALA A 4 -14.13 10.43 0.70
C ALA A 4 -14.38 9.74 -0.64
N ARG A 5 -14.08 10.43 -1.74
CA ARG A 5 -14.20 9.93 -3.11
C ARG A 5 -12.82 9.65 -3.69
N VAL A 6 -12.74 8.67 -4.58
CA VAL A 6 -11.50 8.40 -5.32
C VAL A 6 -11.07 9.66 -6.07
N GLY A 7 -9.82 10.06 -5.90
CA GLY A 7 -9.26 11.29 -6.47
C GLY A 7 -9.28 12.49 -5.53
N ASP A 8 -9.97 12.42 -4.39
CA ASP A 8 -9.93 13.47 -3.38
C ASP A 8 -8.51 13.67 -2.86
N ILE A 9 -8.12 14.93 -2.66
CA ILE A 9 -6.80 15.32 -2.17
C ILE A 9 -6.90 15.70 -0.71
N PHE A 10 -6.10 15.01 0.11
CA PHE A 10 -5.99 15.21 1.54
C PHE A 10 -4.61 15.74 1.93
N SER A 11 -4.59 16.55 2.99
CA SER A 11 -3.39 16.93 3.72
C SER A 11 -2.84 15.74 4.52
N TRP A 12 -1.60 15.85 5.00
CA TRP A 12 -1.09 14.85 5.95
C TRP A 12 -1.92 14.80 7.24
N ASN A 13 -2.42 15.93 7.72
CA ASN A 13 -3.18 15.97 8.97
C ASN A 13 -4.43 15.09 8.85
N GLU A 14 -5.17 15.22 7.74
CA GLU A 14 -6.35 14.40 7.43
C GLU A 14 -5.98 12.93 7.21
N VAL A 15 -4.93 12.64 6.42
CA VAL A 15 -4.47 11.24 6.23
C VAL A 15 -4.08 10.61 7.57
N SER A 16 -3.42 11.37 8.44
CA SER A 16 -2.96 10.89 9.75
C SER A 16 -4.07 10.65 10.76
N GLU A 17 -5.31 11.04 10.46
CA GLU A 17 -6.47 10.61 11.24
C GLU A 17 -6.66 9.09 11.16
N ILE A 18 -6.23 8.46 10.07
CA ILE A 18 -6.36 7.01 9.85
C ILE A 18 -5.00 6.33 9.69
N HIS A 19 -4.09 6.91 8.89
CA HIS A 19 -2.76 6.36 8.66
C HIS A 19 -1.72 7.00 9.60
N LYS A 20 -1.51 6.37 10.76
CA LYS A 20 -0.80 7.00 11.90
C LYS A 20 0.73 7.06 11.79
N VAL A 21 1.34 6.51 10.74
CA VAL A 21 2.80 6.38 10.60
C VAL A 21 3.28 6.85 9.23
N ARG A 22 4.56 7.19 9.07
CA ARG A 22 5.10 7.64 7.76
C ARG A 22 5.49 6.49 6.82
N ASN A 23 5.36 5.25 7.27
CA ASN A 23 5.71 4.06 6.50
C ASN A 23 4.57 3.70 5.53
N GLY A 24 4.87 2.90 4.51
CA GLY A 24 3.85 2.47 3.54
C GLY A 24 2.69 1.69 4.16
N ILE A 25 2.96 0.89 5.20
CA ILE A 25 1.99 -0.03 5.79
C ILE A 25 1.71 0.41 7.23
N TYR A 26 0.45 0.79 7.50
CA TYR A 26 -0.04 0.98 8.87
C TYR A 26 -0.89 -0.21 9.27
N GLN A 27 -0.54 -0.82 10.41
CA GLN A 27 -1.20 -2.00 10.95
C GLN A 27 -1.38 -1.86 12.47
N ARG A 28 -2.35 -2.60 13.02
CA ARG A 28 -2.49 -2.86 14.45
C ARG A 28 -2.80 -4.34 14.63
N ASP A 29 -2.13 -4.99 15.59
CA ASP A 29 -2.31 -6.41 15.89
C ASP A 29 -2.22 -7.31 14.64
N GLU A 30 -1.26 -6.98 13.76
CA GLU A 30 -1.03 -7.66 12.48
C GLU A 30 -2.21 -7.61 11.50
N GLN A 31 -3.11 -6.66 11.68
CA GLN A 31 -4.17 -6.33 10.73
C GLN A 31 -3.86 -4.99 10.08
N ILE A 32 -3.82 -4.96 8.75
CA ILE A 32 -3.63 -3.70 8.02
C ILE A 32 -4.83 -2.78 8.24
N ILE A 33 -4.54 -1.50 8.48
CA ILE A 33 -5.54 -0.45 8.63
C ILE A 33 -5.58 0.44 7.39
N SER A 34 -4.42 0.76 6.83
CA SER A 34 -4.31 1.63 5.65
C SER A 34 -2.94 1.53 5.01
N LEU A 35 -2.87 1.93 3.74
CA LEU A 35 -1.66 1.88 2.93
C LEU A 35 -1.31 3.25 2.35
N LEU A 36 -0.02 3.50 2.19
CA LEU A 36 0.53 4.62 1.42
C LEU A 36 1.39 4.08 0.27
N THR A 37 1.33 4.74 -0.87
CA THR A 37 2.26 4.55 -1.99
C THR A 37 2.71 5.91 -2.51
N ASP A 38 3.80 5.93 -3.27
CA ASP A 38 4.18 7.06 -4.12
C ASP A 38 4.49 6.62 -5.56
N PHE A 39 4.17 5.35 -5.91
CA PHE A 39 4.48 4.71 -7.18
C PHE A 39 5.94 4.88 -7.63
N GLY A 40 6.88 4.98 -6.68
CA GLY A 40 8.28 5.21 -6.96
C GLY A 40 8.60 6.59 -7.54
N LYS A 41 7.62 7.51 -7.63
CA LYS A 41 7.80 8.85 -8.21
C LYS A 41 8.58 9.79 -7.30
N ILE A 42 8.48 9.58 -6.00
CA ILE A 42 9.16 10.40 -4.99
C ILE A 42 10.31 9.62 -4.35
N ASN A 43 10.08 8.36 -3.99
CA ASN A 43 11.14 7.48 -3.49
C ASN A 43 11.34 6.30 -4.45
N PRO A 44 12.40 6.31 -5.29
CA PRO A 44 12.62 5.25 -6.28
C PRO A 44 13.02 3.90 -5.66
N CYS A 45 13.10 3.80 -4.33
CA CYS A 45 13.47 2.58 -3.62
C CYS A 45 12.36 1.52 -3.57
N TYR A 46 11.14 1.86 -4.00
CA TYR A 46 10.04 0.92 -4.13
C TYR A 46 9.40 1.06 -5.51
N PRO A 47 9.53 0.06 -6.40
CA PRO A 47 8.89 0.09 -7.70
C PRO A 47 7.46 -0.43 -7.56
N ASP A 48 6.62 0.37 -6.91
CA ASP A 48 5.18 0.17 -6.94
C ASP A 48 4.66 0.64 -8.31
N TYR A 49 3.80 -0.16 -8.94
CA TYR A 49 3.23 0.21 -10.23
C TYR A 49 1.79 -0.29 -10.36
N SER A 50 0.98 0.47 -11.08
CA SER A 50 -0.34 0.01 -11.52
C SER A 50 -0.18 -1.05 -12.59
N GLY A 51 -1.00 -2.11 -12.55
CA GLY A 51 -1.16 -3.02 -13.68
C GLY A 51 -1.83 -2.34 -14.89
N GLU A 52 -2.10 -3.11 -15.94
CA GLU A 52 -2.69 -2.60 -17.18
C GLU A 52 -4.06 -1.94 -16.97
N ASN A 53 -4.81 -2.36 -15.94
CA ASN A 53 -6.03 -1.70 -15.50
C ASN A 53 -5.80 -0.92 -14.19
N LYS A 54 -6.49 0.21 -14.03
CA LYS A 54 -6.44 1.05 -12.82
C LYS A 54 -6.96 0.35 -11.54
N ASN A 55 -7.35 -0.92 -11.64
CA ASN A 55 -7.91 -1.74 -10.56
C ASN A 55 -6.90 -2.71 -9.96
N THR A 56 -5.66 -2.73 -10.45
CA THR A 56 -4.59 -3.59 -9.94
C THR A 56 -3.36 -2.74 -9.61
N ILE A 57 -2.78 -2.96 -8.43
CA ILE A 57 -1.50 -2.36 -8.04
C ILE A 57 -0.56 -3.47 -7.59
N PHE A 58 0.70 -3.43 -8.04
CA PHE A 58 1.77 -4.24 -7.50
C PHE A 58 2.50 -3.42 -6.44
N TYR A 59 2.35 -3.83 -5.20
CA TYR A 59 2.79 -3.13 -4.00
C TYR A 59 4.00 -3.83 -3.38
N THR A 60 5.03 -3.08 -3.03
CA THR A 60 6.25 -3.62 -2.44
C THR A 60 6.15 -3.64 -0.91
N GLY A 61 6.55 -4.75 -0.29
CA GLY A 61 6.53 -4.91 1.16
C GLY A 61 7.47 -3.95 1.90
N ALA A 62 7.38 -3.98 3.22
CA ALA A 62 8.25 -3.23 4.11
C ALA A 62 9.68 -3.79 4.15
N GLY A 63 10.63 -2.88 4.38
CA GLY A 63 12.05 -3.17 4.48
C GLY A 63 12.83 -2.49 3.36
N ARG A 64 13.60 -1.44 3.71
CA ARG A 64 14.29 -0.58 2.73
C ARG A 64 15.65 -1.11 2.26
N ARG A 65 16.31 -1.99 3.03
CA ARG A 65 17.68 -2.45 2.77
C ARG A 65 17.78 -3.95 2.99
N GLY A 66 18.59 -4.63 2.16
CA GLY A 66 18.81 -6.08 2.22
C GLY A 66 17.54 -6.89 1.96
N ASP A 67 17.62 -8.20 2.05
CA ASP A 67 16.47 -9.07 1.85
C ASP A 67 15.33 -8.72 2.83
N GLN A 68 14.12 -8.56 2.30
CA GLN A 68 12.96 -8.21 3.13
C GLN A 68 12.55 -9.38 4.01
N LYS A 69 12.31 -9.10 5.28
CA LYS A 69 11.92 -10.10 6.28
C LYS A 69 10.40 -10.17 6.42
N LEU A 70 9.89 -11.32 6.88
CA LEU A 70 8.48 -11.45 7.29
C LEU A 70 8.27 -10.82 8.69
N ASP A 71 8.46 -9.52 8.76
CA ASP A 71 8.18 -8.71 9.95
C ASP A 71 6.68 -8.47 10.15
N VAL A 72 6.31 -7.74 11.20
CA VAL A 72 4.91 -7.45 11.54
C VAL A 72 4.15 -6.71 10.43
N HIS A 73 4.83 -5.91 9.60
CA HIS A 73 4.19 -5.18 8.51
C HIS A 73 3.91 -6.10 7.31
N ASN A 74 4.90 -6.89 6.90
CA ASN A 74 4.75 -7.84 5.80
C ASN A 74 3.80 -8.98 6.18
N ARG A 75 3.82 -9.43 7.44
CA ARG A 75 2.87 -10.42 7.98
C ARG A 75 1.44 -9.91 7.95
N ALA A 76 1.22 -8.64 8.29
CA ALA A 76 -0.12 -8.04 8.20
C ALA A 76 -0.68 -8.05 6.77
N MET A 77 0.17 -7.86 5.76
CA MET A 77 -0.24 -7.97 4.36
C MET A 77 -0.67 -9.41 3.99
N PHE A 78 -0.02 -10.44 4.53
CA PHE A 78 -0.45 -11.83 4.34
C PHE A 78 -1.77 -12.13 5.08
N ASN A 79 -1.92 -11.67 6.32
CA ASN A 79 -3.18 -11.80 7.05
C ASN A 79 -4.35 -11.12 6.30
N ALA A 80 -4.06 -10.06 5.55
CA ALA A 80 -5.03 -9.37 4.71
C ALA A 80 -5.46 -10.18 3.47
N VAL A 81 -4.61 -11.05 2.94
CA VAL A 81 -4.96 -11.99 1.86
C VAL A 81 -6.07 -12.92 2.33
N GLU A 82 -5.91 -13.52 3.51
CA GLU A 82 -6.87 -14.47 4.08
C GLU A 82 -8.18 -13.80 4.48
N SER A 83 -8.10 -12.68 5.21
CA SER A 83 -9.27 -11.96 5.70
C SER A 83 -10.05 -11.23 4.60
N LYS A 84 -9.43 -10.99 3.44
CA LYS A 84 -9.97 -10.15 2.35
C LYS A 84 -10.41 -8.78 2.86
N HIS A 85 -9.75 -8.26 3.89
CA HIS A 85 -10.09 -6.97 4.46
C HIS A 85 -9.73 -5.85 3.48
N ALA A 86 -10.67 -4.95 3.23
CA ALA A 86 -10.48 -3.80 2.36
C ALA A 86 -10.00 -2.59 3.17
N VAL A 87 -8.90 -1.97 2.74
CA VAL A 87 -8.32 -0.80 3.43
C VAL A 87 -8.16 0.40 2.50
N PRO A 88 -8.21 1.63 3.03
CA PRO A 88 -7.94 2.83 2.25
C PRO A 88 -6.46 2.87 1.81
N LEU A 89 -6.23 3.25 0.56
CA LEU A 89 -4.91 3.49 -0.02
C LEU A 89 -4.77 4.95 -0.42
N PHE A 90 -3.64 5.56 -0.07
CA PHE A 90 -3.31 6.93 -0.46
C PHE A 90 -2.03 6.99 -1.28
N ASN A 91 -2.06 7.79 -2.34
CA ASN A 91 -0.92 8.06 -3.20
C ASN A 91 -0.32 9.43 -2.87
N LYS A 92 0.99 9.48 -2.61
CA LYS A 92 1.71 10.72 -2.37
C LYS A 92 1.93 11.46 -3.68
N LEU A 93 1.31 12.64 -3.81
CA LEU A 93 1.54 13.52 -4.96
C LEU A 93 2.69 14.50 -4.72
N ALA A 94 2.78 15.01 -3.49
CA ALA A 94 3.84 15.92 -3.04
C ALA A 94 3.96 15.88 -1.51
N VAL A 95 4.89 16.66 -0.94
CA VAL A 95 4.92 16.86 0.52
C VAL A 95 3.58 17.45 0.96
N GLY A 96 2.89 16.74 1.87
CA GLY A 96 1.60 17.18 2.41
C GLY A 96 0.41 17.05 1.46
N ARG A 97 0.56 16.44 0.26
CA ARG A 97 -0.54 16.23 -0.69
C ARG A 97 -0.69 14.75 -1.01
N TRP A 98 -1.86 14.20 -0.67
CA TRP A 98 -2.15 12.78 -0.79
C TRP A 98 -3.47 12.57 -1.51
N GLU A 99 -3.46 11.78 -2.58
CA GLU A 99 -4.65 11.40 -3.33
C GLU A 99 -5.24 10.12 -2.74
N PHE A 100 -6.54 10.11 -2.47
CA PHE A 100 -7.24 8.90 -2.06
C PHE A 100 -7.53 8.01 -3.27
N LEU A 101 -7.03 6.78 -3.25
CA LEU A 101 -7.20 5.82 -4.35
C LEU A 101 -8.39 4.87 -4.15
N GLY A 102 -9.18 5.05 -3.09
CA GLY A 102 -10.27 4.16 -2.73
C GLY A 102 -9.84 3.05 -1.77
N PHE A 103 -10.69 2.02 -1.68
CA PHE A 103 -10.47 0.85 -0.84
C PHE A 103 -9.93 -0.32 -1.66
N TRP A 104 -8.94 -1.01 -1.10
CA TRP A 104 -8.18 -2.06 -1.77
C TRP A 104 -8.03 -3.27 -0.87
N GLN A 105 -8.07 -4.45 -1.50
CA GLN A 105 -7.78 -5.74 -0.86
C GLN A 105 -6.42 -6.26 -1.31
N VAL A 106 -5.70 -6.90 -0.40
CA VAL A 106 -4.52 -7.69 -0.75
C VAL A 106 -5.01 -9.01 -1.34
N PHE A 107 -4.63 -9.29 -2.60
CA PHE A 107 -5.09 -10.46 -3.34
C PHE A 107 -4.10 -11.63 -3.24
N GLU A 108 -2.80 -11.35 -3.35
CA GLU A 108 -1.74 -12.35 -3.16
C GLU A 108 -0.44 -11.67 -2.72
N GLY A 109 0.50 -12.46 -2.19
CA GLY A 109 1.84 -12.03 -1.83
C GLY A 109 2.89 -13.06 -2.25
N LYS A 110 4.01 -12.60 -2.84
CA LYS A 110 5.10 -13.45 -3.34
C LYS A 110 6.45 -12.90 -2.86
N TYR A 111 7.37 -13.81 -2.53
CA TYR A 111 8.76 -13.45 -2.24
C TYR A 111 9.58 -13.65 -3.51
N ILE A 112 10.07 -12.56 -4.09
CA ILE A 112 10.76 -12.59 -5.38
C ILE A 112 12.11 -11.89 -5.31
N PHE A 113 13.02 -12.28 -6.19
CA PHE A 113 14.27 -11.55 -6.39
C PHE A 113 14.01 -10.33 -7.29
N ASP A 114 14.32 -9.14 -6.79
CA ASP A 114 14.30 -7.89 -7.58
C ASP A 114 15.71 -7.69 -8.16
N GLU A 115 15.85 -7.92 -9.47
CA GLU A 115 17.14 -7.79 -10.18
C GLU A 115 17.69 -6.36 -10.14
N LYS A 116 16.83 -5.34 -10.17
CA LYS A 116 17.26 -3.93 -10.15
C LYS A 116 17.89 -3.55 -8.82
N GLN A 117 17.39 -4.12 -7.73
CA GLN A 117 17.91 -3.88 -6.38
C GLN A 117 18.85 -5.00 -5.88
N ALA A 118 19.04 -6.07 -6.66
CA ALA A 118 19.82 -7.25 -6.32
C ALA A 118 19.51 -7.82 -4.93
N ARG A 119 18.23 -8.00 -4.61
CA ARG A 119 17.76 -8.45 -3.29
C ARG A 119 16.39 -9.10 -3.35
N MET A 120 16.05 -9.87 -2.33
CA MET A 120 14.73 -10.43 -2.17
C MET A 120 13.74 -9.40 -1.61
N VAL A 121 12.55 -9.33 -2.20
CA VAL A 121 11.46 -8.42 -1.81
C VAL A 121 10.13 -9.16 -1.78
N TRP A 122 9.25 -8.73 -0.89
CA TRP A 122 7.85 -9.10 -0.93
C TRP A 122 7.12 -8.23 -1.95
N LYS A 123 6.40 -8.87 -2.88
CA LYS A 123 5.49 -8.21 -3.81
C LYS A 123 4.07 -8.69 -3.54
N PHE A 124 3.18 -7.73 -3.33
CA PHE A 124 1.77 -7.96 -3.10
C PHE A 124 0.96 -7.43 -4.27
N THR A 125 -0.04 -8.19 -4.69
CA THR A 125 -1.01 -7.70 -5.66
C THR A 125 -2.20 -7.15 -4.91
N LEU A 126 -2.52 -5.88 -5.12
CA LEU A 126 -3.71 -5.23 -4.58
C LEU A 126 -4.78 -5.16 -5.66
N LYS A 127 -6.03 -5.43 -5.29
CA LYS A 127 -7.20 -5.25 -6.15
C LYS A 127 -8.14 -4.22 -5.56
N ARG A 128 -8.63 -3.32 -6.40
CA ARG A 128 -9.59 -2.30 -5.99
C ARG A 128 -10.93 -2.95 -5.69
N CYS A 129 -11.52 -2.62 -4.55
CA CYS A 129 -12.90 -2.97 -4.26
C CYS A 129 -13.81 -2.07 -5.10
N GLN A 130 -14.66 -2.65 -5.93
CA GLN A 130 -15.80 -1.91 -6.44
C GLN A 130 -16.77 -1.76 -5.27
N MET A 131 -16.89 -0.54 -4.75
CA MET A 131 -18.07 -0.22 -3.93
C MET A 131 -19.29 -0.45 -4.85
N PRO A 132 -20.27 -1.26 -4.47
CA PRO A 132 -21.53 -1.27 -5.19
C PRO A 132 -22.09 0.16 -5.17
N VAL A 133 -22.43 0.66 -6.36
CA VAL A 133 -23.17 1.92 -6.54
C VAL A 133 -24.55 1.76 -5.93
#